data_AF-D2VN38-F1
#
_entry.id   AF-D2VN38-F1
#
_cell.length_a   1.000
_cell.length_b   1.000
_cell.length_c   1.000
_cell.angle_alpha   90.00
_cell.angle_beta   90.00
_cell.angle_gamma   90.00
#
_symmetry.space_group_name_H-M   'P 1'
#
loop_
_entity.id
_entity.type
_entity.pdbx_description
1 polymer ?
#
loop_
_entity_poly.entity_id
_entity_poly.type
_entity_poly.pdbx_seq_one_letter_code
_entity_poly.pdbx_strand_id
1 'polypeptide(L)'
;MQVSLEYGWLPCSIGELLLEIDWKSAIECLKILKTRINRKDFILLLRHLLVLYAVNPNQVAIYSLYCYIKSETNDEERRSIIGPVTCKISQDLADKLEDGIKHVTIPMISLNFKNYQFAMELIDEMTPEELEQQNELGDTCLHLQLGYDNEVIEKMIEKQPNLTKILNKQQRSILRARTLEQDHYRYPLILKLLTQYEMDYLQKDIMDIYPLHSENNIPQYAFNPETKTLLNLVQTRNYAFF
;
A
#
# COMPACT_ATOMS: atom_id res chain seq x y z
N MET A 1 -16.08 12.56 7.37
CA MET A 1 -15.49 11.24 7.69
C MET A 1 -14.06 11.49 8.11
N GLN A 2 -13.83 11.61 9.42
CA GLN A 2 -12.54 11.99 10.00
C GLN A 2 -11.82 10.73 10.46
N VAL A 3 -10.65 10.48 9.86
CA VAL A 3 -9.76 9.39 10.25
C VAL A 3 -8.81 9.96 11.30
N SER A 4 -8.90 9.45 12.53
CA SER A 4 -7.99 9.77 13.63
C SER A 4 -6.94 8.69 13.71
N LEU A 5 -5.71 8.99 13.31
CA LEU A 5 -4.51 8.23 13.67
C LEU A 5 -4.17 8.62 15.12
N GLU A 6 -3.75 7.75 16.05
CA GLU A 6 -3.30 8.21 17.39
C GLU A 6 -1.94 8.97 17.34
N TYR A 7 -1.89 10.08 16.63
CA TYR A 7 -1.04 11.23 16.94
C TYR A 7 -1.65 12.13 18.02
N GLY A 8 -2.71 11.69 18.69
CA GLY A 8 -3.42 12.46 19.70
C GLY A 8 -4.01 13.75 19.13
N TRP A 9 -4.79 14.46 19.93
CA TRP A 9 -4.89 15.89 19.73
C TRP A 9 -3.48 16.45 19.96
N LEU A 10 -2.77 16.80 18.89
CA LEU A 10 -1.72 17.79 19.02
C LEU A 10 -2.42 19.05 19.52
N PRO A 11 -2.11 19.57 20.72
CA PRO A 11 -2.42 20.95 21.02
C PRO A 11 -1.66 21.75 19.96
N CYS A 12 -2.37 22.31 18.99
CA CYS A 12 -1.90 23.04 17.81
C CYS A 12 -0.36 23.17 17.68
N SER A 13 0.34 22.42 16.81
CA SER A 13 1.79 22.66 16.61
C SER A 13 2.41 22.00 15.35
N ILE A 14 3.04 22.84 14.52
CA ILE A 14 3.95 22.57 13.38
C ILE A 14 3.33 21.96 12.11
N GLY A 15 2.51 20.91 12.19
CA GLY A 15 1.99 20.23 10.99
C GLY A 15 1.09 21.11 10.11
N GLU A 16 0.19 21.88 10.73
CA GLU A 16 -0.69 22.84 10.02
C GLU A 16 0.06 24.09 9.57
N LEU A 17 1.08 24.53 10.34
CA LEU A 17 1.95 25.65 9.96
C LEU A 17 2.77 25.32 8.70
N LEU A 18 3.30 24.10 8.57
CA LEU A 18 4.07 23.67 7.40
C LEU A 18 3.21 23.39 6.16
N LEU A 19 1.90 23.20 6.33
CA LEU A 19 0.97 23.08 5.20
C LEU A 19 0.67 24.45 4.56
N GLU A 20 0.84 25.54 5.30
CA GLU A 20 0.66 26.93 4.81
C GLU A 20 1.98 27.63 4.46
N ILE A 21 3.13 27.15 4.97
CA ILE A 21 4.44 27.68 4.64
C ILE A 21 4.89 27.18 3.26
N ASP A 22 5.44 28.08 2.44
CA ASP A 22 6.04 27.68 1.17
C ASP A 22 7.19 26.70 1.40
N TRP A 23 7.30 25.68 0.55
CA TRP A 23 8.23 24.58 0.83
C TRP A 23 9.70 25.01 0.89
N LYS A 24 10.07 26.12 0.23
CA LYS A 24 11.44 26.65 0.32
C LYS A 24 11.73 27.14 1.74
N SER A 25 10.79 27.86 2.36
CA SER A 25 10.88 28.27 3.77
C SER A 25 10.88 27.07 4.72
N ALA A 26 10.07 26.04 4.44
CA ALA A 26 10.07 24.79 5.23
C ALA A 26 11.45 24.10 5.25
N ILE A 27 12.12 24.02 4.09
CA ILE A 27 13.46 23.43 3.97
C ILE A 27 14.51 24.22 4.74
N GLU A 28 14.45 25.56 4.71
CA GLU A 28 15.35 26.38 5.52
C GLU A 28 15.14 26.16 7.02
N CYS A 29 13.88 26.03 7.47
CA CYS A 29 13.59 25.65 8.84
C CYS A 29 14.17 24.27 9.20
N LEU A 30 14.07 23.27 8.32
CA LEU A 30 14.66 21.95 8.54
C LEU A 30 16.19 22.01 8.66
N LYS A 31 16.86 22.82 7.82
CA LYS A 31 18.32 23.04 7.93
C LYS A 31 18.71 23.65 9.27
N ILE A 32 17.94 24.63 9.76
CA ILE A 32 18.17 25.23 11.08
C ILE A 32 17.95 24.18 12.17
N LEU A 33 16.85 23.44 12.13
CA LEU A 33 16.51 22.41 13.12
C LEU A 33 17.58 21.32 13.19
N LYS A 34 18.10 20.87 12.04
CA LYS A 34 19.20 19.89 11.96
C LYS A 34 20.41 20.27 12.83
N THR A 35 20.71 21.57 12.96
CA THR A 35 21.83 22.07 13.77
C THR A 35 21.50 22.21 15.27
N ARG A 36 20.22 22.14 15.65
CA ARG A 36 19.74 22.47 17.00
C ARG A 36 19.26 21.26 17.80
N ILE A 37 18.91 20.16 17.13
CA ILE A 37 18.46 18.93 17.77
C ILE A 37 19.43 17.79 17.45
N ASN A 38 19.43 16.75 18.30
CA ASN A 38 20.30 15.60 18.05
C ASN A 38 19.85 14.85 16.79
N ARG A 39 20.78 14.07 16.20
CA ARG A 39 20.56 13.39 14.91
C ARG A 39 19.37 12.44 14.96
N LYS A 40 19.21 11.68 16.04
CA LYS A 40 18.12 10.70 16.20
C LYS A 40 16.75 11.39 16.18
N ASP A 41 16.59 12.48 16.91
CA ASP A 41 15.35 13.24 16.96
C ASP A 41 15.06 13.93 15.62
N PHE A 42 16.10 14.38 14.90
CA PHE A 42 15.94 14.92 13.56
C PHE A 42 15.45 13.87 12.56
N ILE A 43 16.02 12.66 12.58
CA ILE A 43 15.55 11.55 11.74
C ILE A 43 14.09 11.20 12.06
N LEU A 44 13.72 11.19 13.36
CA LEU A 44 12.34 10.95 13.78
C LEU A 44 11.38 12.05 13.31
N LEU A 45 11.80 13.32 13.35
CA LEU A 45 11.04 14.45 12.82
C LEU A 45 10.79 14.28 11.30
N LEU A 46 11.83 13.97 10.53
CA LEU A 46 11.69 13.74 9.09
C LEU A 46 10.71 12.61 8.78
N ARG A 47 10.76 11.53 9.58
CA ARG A 47 9.81 10.43 9.48
C ARG A 47 8.37 10.87 9.75
N HIS A 48 8.14 11.63 10.81
CA HIS A 48 6.80 12.14 11.11
C HIS A 48 6.25 13.06 10.02
N LEU A 49 7.09 13.94 9.48
CA LEU A 49 6.69 14.79 8.36
C LEU A 49 6.35 13.96 7.13
N LEU A 50 7.16 12.94 6.80
CA LEU A 50 6.91 12.08 5.65
C LEU A 50 5.57 11.35 5.77
N VAL A 51 5.26 10.80 6.94
CA VAL A 51 3.97 10.15 7.22
C VAL A 51 2.81 11.13 7.10
N LEU A 52 2.95 12.34 7.66
CA LEU A 52 1.92 13.37 7.60
C LEU A 52 1.57 13.74 6.15
N TYR A 53 2.59 13.97 5.31
CA TYR A 53 2.36 14.30 3.90
C TYR A 53 1.91 13.09 3.07
N ALA A 54 2.29 11.87 3.44
CA ALA A 54 1.79 10.66 2.81
C ALA A 54 0.27 10.47 3.00
N VAL A 55 -0.29 11.04 4.07
CA VAL A 55 -1.74 11.03 4.36
C VAL A 55 -2.48 12.21 3.72
N ASN A 56 -1.86 13.39 3.66
CA ASN A 56 -2.48 14.60 3.11
C ASN A 56 -1.72 15.10 1.86
N PRO A 57 -2.22 14.79 0.65
CA PRO A 57 -1.44 14.86 -0.58
C PRO A 57 -1.25 16.30 -1.07
N ASN A 58 -0.22 16.97 -0.58
CA ASN A 58 0.46 18.02 -1.36
C ASN A 58 1.64 17.38 -2.08
N GLN A 59 1.44 17.00 -3.36
CA GLN A 59 2.44 16.27 -4.14
C GLN A 59 3.78 16.99 -4.26
N VAL A 60 3.76 18.33 -4.33
CA VAL A 60 4.99 19.12 -4.38
C VAL A 60 5.74 19.05 -3.05
N ALA A 61 5.02 19.18 -1.93
CA ALA A 61 5.61 19.15 -0.61
C ALA A 61 6.20 17.77 -0.28
N ILE A 62 5.45 16.69 -0.54
CA ILE A 62 5.91 15.33 -0.23
C ILE A 62 7.14 14.95 -1.05
N TYR A 63 7.16 15.27 -2.34
CA TYR A 63 8.30 14.97 -3.21
C TYR A 63 9.53 15.78 -2.82
N SER A 64 9.33 17.06 -2.51
CA SER A 64 10.43 17.94 -2.11
C SER A 64 10.98 17.57 -0.72
N LEU A 65 10.13 17.12 0.20
CA LEU A 65 10.57 16.53 1.47
C LEU A 65 11.36 15.25 1.25
N TYR A 66 10.89 14.38 0.36
CA TYR A 66 11.58 13.15 0.06
C TYR A 66 12.96 13.38 -0.57
N CYS A 67 13.07 14.32 -1.51
CA CYS A 67 14.35 14.74 -2.08
C CYS A 67 15.31 15.28 -1.00
N TYR A 68 14.80 16.08 -0.06
CA TYR A 68 15.58 16.56 1.07
C TYR A 68 16.04 15.41 1.99
N ILE A 69 15.15 14.46 2.29
CA ILE A 69 15.51 13.25 3.05
C ILE A 69 16.65 12.52 2.33
N LYS A 70 16.55 12.31 1.02
CA LYS A 70 17.60 11.63 0.23
C LYS A 70 18.94 12.34 0.27
N SER A 71 18.97 13.67 0.21
CA SER A 71 20.22 14.43 0.27
C SER A 71 20.83 14.50 1.67
N GLU A 72 20.00 14.39 2.71
CA GLU A 72 20.42 14.64 4.09
C GLU A 72 20.63 13.38 4.93
N THR A 73 20.34 12.19 4.39
CA THR A 73 20.40 10.92 5.12
C THR A 73 21.18 9.85 4.35
N ASN A 74 21.87 8.98 5.09
CA ASN A 74 22.48 7.78 4.51
C ASN A 74 21.42 6.68 4.30
N ASP A 75 21.81 5.54 3.68
CA ASP A 75 20.88 4.45 3.39
C ASP A 75 20.22 3.84 4.64
N GLU A 76 20.97 3.70 5.74
CA GLU A 76 20.47 3.12 6.99
C GLU A 76 19.42 4.03 7.63
N GLU A 77 19.72 5.32 7.73
CA GLU A 77 18.80 6.34 8.24
C GLU A 77 17.54 6.45 7.37
N ARG A 78 17.72 6.43 6.04
CA ARG A 78 16.59 6.48 5.10
C ARG A 78 15.70 5.25 5.24
N ARG A 79 16.25 4.04 5.36
CA ARG A 79 15.49 2.82 5.68
C ARG A 79 14.73 2.95 7.00
N SER A 80 15.35 3.52 8.03
CA SER A 80 14.68 3.81 9.30
C SER A 80 13.55 4.85 9.16
N ILE A 81 13.62 5.77 8.20
CA ILE A 81 12.55 6.73 7.92
C ILE A 81 11.39 6.04 7.21
N ILE A 82 11.65 5.26 6.16
CA ILE A 82 10.61 4.65 5.31
C ILE A 82 10.01 3.37 5.89
N GLY A 83 10.65 2.78 6.90
CA GLY A 83 10.25 1.51 7.49
C GLY A 83 8.85 1.50 8.14
N PRO A 84 8.39 0.34 8.64
CA PRO A 84 7.05 0.16 9.21
C PRO A 84 6.77 1.13 10.36
N VAL A 85 5.70 1.89 10.25
CA VAL A 85 5.23 2.83 11.27
C VAL A 85 4.14 2.20 12.11
N THR A 86 4.14 2.53 13.40
CA THR A 86 3.08 2.07 14.29
C THR A 86 1.84 2.92 14.06
N CYS A 87 0.82 2.33 13.44
CA CYS A 87 -0.49 2.95 13.31
C CYS A 87 -1.34 2.61 14.52
N LYS A 88 -2.28 3.51 14.74
CA LYS A 88 -2.93 3.66 16.01
C LYS A 88 -4.40 3.86 15.66
N ILE A 89 -5.18 2.82 15.93
CA ILE A 89 -6.51 2.60 15.37
C ILE A 89 -7.56 3.26 16.25
N SER A 90 -8.61 3.84 15.66
CA SER A 90 -9.77 4.34 16.41
C SER A 90 -10.37 3.22 17.29
N GLN A 91 -10.75 3.54 18.52
CA GLN A 91 -11.29 2.58 19.48
C GLN A 91 -12.41 1.69 18.89
N ASP A 92 -13.33 2.28 18.11
CA ASP A 92 -14.43 1.57 17.43
C ASP A 92 -14.00 0.45 16.47
N LEU A 93 -12.79 0.54 15.92
CA LEU A 93 -12.22 -0.44 14.99
C LEU A 93 -11.25 -1.38 15.74
N ALA A 94 -10.62 -0.92 16.82
CA ALA A 94 -9.86 -1.75 17.74
C ALA A 94 -10.76 -2.80 18.42
N ASP A 95 -12.00 -2.42 18.80
CA ASP A 95 -12.95 -3.33 19.43
C ASP A 95 -13.46 -4.45 18.48
N LYS A 96 -13.25 -4.29 17.16
CA LYS A 96 -13.61 -5.28 16.12
C LYS A 96 -12.43 -6.12 15.63
N LEU A 97 -11.21 -5.69 15.94
CA LEU A 97 -9.97 -6.34 15.52
C LEU A 97 -9.24 -6.76 16.79
N GLU A 98 -9.36 -8.04 17.19
CA GLU A 98 -8.75 -8.58 18.42
C GLU A 98 -7.25 -8.22 18.58
N ASP A 99 -6.53 -7.95 17.48
CA ASP A 99 -5.11 -7.54 17.49
C ASP A 99 -4.80 -6.12 16.96
N GLY A 100 -5.70 -5.47 16.23
CA GLY A 100 -5.44 -4.20 15.52
C GLY A 100 -4.28 -4.25 14.50
N ILE A 101 -4.39 -3.54 13.38
CA ILE A 101 -3.23 -3.16 12.56
C ILE A 101 -2.35 -2.21 13.38
N LYS A 102 -1.25 -2.73 13.90
CA LYS A 102 -0.26 -1.96 14.63
C LYS A 102 0.82 -1.45 13.71
N HIS A 103 1.18 -2.15 12.63
CA HIS A 103 2.28 -1.73 11.75
C HIS A 103 1.85 -1.68 10.28
N VAL A 104 2.15 -0.56 9.63
CA VAL A 104 2.00 -0.40 8.18
C VAL A 104 3.26 0.24 7.61
N THR A 105 3.60 -0.06 6.37
CA THR A 105 4.73 0.61 5.70
C THR A 105 4.30 1.98 5.17
N ILE A 106 5.24 2.92 5.02
CA ILE A 106 4.93 4.21 4.38
C ILE A 106 4.40 4.05 2.93
N PRO A 107 4.88 3.09 2.12
CA PRO A 107 4.23 2.74 0.86
C PRO A 107 2.75 2.35 1.03
N MET A 108 2.41 1.48 1.98
CA MET A 108 1.01 1.13 2.28
C MET A 108 0.15 2.35 2.57
N ILE A 109 0.65 3.29 3.39
CA ILE A 109 -0.03 4.56 3.68
C ILE A 109 -0.19 5.37 2.39
N SER A 110 0.89 5.59 1.66
CA SER A 110 0.91 6.40 0.44
C SER A 110 -0.09 5.87 -0.59
N LEU A 111 -0.09 4.56 -0.79
CA LEU A 111 -1.04 3.83 -1.61
C LEU A 111 -2.48 4.01 -1.11
N ASN A 112 -2.72 3.89 0.21
CA ASN A 112 -4.04 4.04 0.81
C ASN A 112 -4.64 5.45 0.67
N PHE A 113 -3.78 6.47 0.62
CA PHE A 113 -4.18 7.85 0.41
C PHE A 113 -3.99 8.33 -1.05
N LYS A 114 -3.88 7.37 -2.00
CA LYS A 114 -3.80 7.60 -3.46
C LYS A 114 -2.60 8.43 -3.92
N ASN A 115 -1.51 8.42 -3.15
CA ASN A 115 -0.23 9.02 -3.48
C ASN A 115 0.63 8.06 -4.33
N TYR A 116 0.13 7.66 -5.50
CA TYR A 116 0.75 6.62 -6.33
C TYR A 116 2.16 6.96 -6.80
N GLN A 117 2.41 8.20 -7.24
CA GLN A 117 3.74 8.61 -7.69
C GLN A 117 4.78 8.49 -6.56
N PHE A 118 4.42 8.95 -5.36
CA PHE A 118 5.30 8.86 -4.21
C PHE A 118 5.45 7.41 -3.74
N ALA A 119 4.39 6.60 -3.77
CA ALA A 119 4.47 5.18 -3.50
C ALA A 119 5.45 4.47 -4.45
N MET A 120 5.45 4.82 -5.74
CA MET A 120 6.37 4.26 -6.74
C MET A 120 7.84 4.56 -6.41
N GLU A 121 8.15 5.80 -6.01
CA GLU A 121 9.50 6.19 -5.58
C GLU A 121 9.95 5.39 -4.35
N LEU A 122 9.05 5.17 -3.39
CA LEU A 122 9.37 4.34 -2.23
C LEU A 122 9.56 2.86 -2.60
N ILE A 123 8.69 2.31 -3.46
CA ILE A 123 8.78 0.93 -3.95
C ILE A 123 10.11 0.72 -4.70
N ASP A 124 10.61 1.71 -5.43
CA ASP A 124 11.90 1.64 -6.11
C ASP A 124 13.08 1.51 -5.14
N GLU A 125 13.00 2.13 -3.97
CA GLU A 125 14.05 2.07 -2.96
C GLU A 125 13.99 0.84 -2.06
N MET A 126 12.82 0.22 -1.93
CA MET A 126 12.66 -1.02 -1.17
C MET A 126 13.41 -2.19 -1.83
N THR A 127 13.95 -3.06 -1.02
CA THR A 127 14.42 -4.38 -1.43
C THR A 127 13.23 -5.30 -1.77
N PRO A 128 13.42 -6.34 -2.60
CA PRO A 128 12.37 -7.33 -2.87
C PRO A 128 11.79 -7.96 -1.60
N GLU A 129 12.62 -8.20 -0.58
CA GLU A 129 12.22 -8.80 0.70
C GLU A 129 11.38 -7.82 1.54
N GLU A 130 11.66 -6.52 1.49
CA GLU A 130 10.87 -5.51 2.20
C GLU A 130 9.44 -5.40 1.63
N LEU A 131 9.22 -5.73 0.35
CA LEU A 131 7.88 -5.74 -0.24
C LEU A 131 6.98 -6.86 0.32
N GLU A 132 7.58 -7.95 0.80
CA GLU A 132 6.85 -9.08 1.39
C GLU A 132 6.40 -8.82 2.83
N GLN A 133 6.78 -7.70 3.43
CA GLN A 133 6.38 -7.35 4.78
C GLN A 133 4.85 -7.30 4.89
N GLN A 134 4.34 -8.09 5.84
CA GLN A 134 2.93 -8.18 6.17
C GLN A 134 2.63 -7.36 7.43
N ASN A 135 1.48 -6.69 7.44
CA ASN A 135 0.92 -6.15 8.67
C ASN A 135 0.31 -7.27 9.55
N GLU A 136 -0.30 -6.90 10.67
CA GLU A 136 -0.91 -7.84 11.62
C GLU A 136 -2.11 -8.60 11.04
N LEU A 137 -2.69 -8.15 9.93
CA LEU A 137 -3.73 -8.88 9.20
C LEU A 137 -3.16 -9.85 8.15
N GLY A 138 -1.83 -9.91 8.01
CA GLY A 138 -1.18 -10.65 6.93
C GLY A 138 -1.19 -9.88 5.60
N ASP A 139 -1.58 -8.61 5.57
CA ASP A 139 -1.65 -7.85 4.32
C ASP A 139 -0.27 -7.31 3.96
N THR A 140 0.15 -7.56 2.72
CA THR A 140 1.23 -6.82 2.06
C THR A 140 0.68 -5.55 1.39
N CYS A 141 1.56 -4.72 0.81
CA CYS A 141 1.14 -3.55 0.03
C CYS A 141 0.11 -3.88 -1.07
N LEU A 142 0.13 -5.10 -1.62
CA LEU A 142 -0.79 -5.52 -2.69
C LEU A 142 -2.18 -5.96 -2.19
N HIS A 143 -2.30 -6.33 -0.91
CA HIS A 143 -3.58 -6.78 -0.33
C HIS A 143 -4.53 -5.61 -0.02
N LEU A 144 -3.98 -4.41 0.15
CA LEU A 144 -4.76 -3.22 0.43
C LEU A 144 -5.69 -2.87 -0.74
N GLN A 145 -6.99 -2.89 -0.42
CA GLN A 145 -8.12 -2.76 -1.33
C GLN A 145 -8.38 -1.31 -1.73
N LEU A 146 -7.52 -0.73 -2.56
CA LEU A 146 -7.78 0.59 -3.11
C LEU A 146 -7.18 0.67 -4.50
N GLY A 147 -8.02 0.97 -5.51
CA GLY A 147 -7.81 1.81 -6.71
C GLY A 147 -6.41 2.08 -7.27
N TYR A 148 -5.39 1.22 -7.07
CA TYR A 148 -4.03 1.44 -7.57
C TYR A 148 -4.01 1.51 -9.07
N ASP A 149 -3.09 2.28 -9.62
CA ASP A 149 -2.73 2.08 -11.00
C ASP A 149 -2.31 0.61 -11.22
N ASN A 150 -2.70 0.01 -12.34
CA ASN A 150 -2.22 -1.32 -12.69
C ASN A 150 -0.69 -1.32 -12.78
N GLU A 151 -0.08 -0.21 -13.24
CA GLU A 151 1.36 -0.05 -13.35
C GLU A 151 2.07 -0.23 -12.00
N VAL A 152 1.49 0.31 -10.93
CA VAL A 152 2.04 0.21 -9.57
C VAL A 152 2.05 -1.25 -9.09
N ILE A 153 0.97 -1.98 -9.37
CA ILE A 153 0.85 -3.40 -9.02
C ILE A 153 1.83 -4.23 -9.83
N GLU A 154 1.85 -4.03 -11.15
CA GLU A 154 2.75 -4.76 -12.04
C GLU A 154 4.21 -4.56 -11.66
N LYS A 155 4.62 -3.32 -11.37
CA LYS A 155 5.98 -3.03 -10.94
C LYS A 155 6.37 -3.74 -9.65
N MET A 156 5.48 -3.77 -8.65
CA MET A 156 5.73 -4.50 -7.41
C MET A 156 5.90 -6.00 -7.66
N ILE A 157 5.04 -6.58 -8.50
CA ILE A 157 5.09 -8.02 -8.82
C ILE A 157 6.34 -8.34 -9.66
N GLU A 158 6.70 -7.50 -10.61
CA GLU A 158 7.93 -7.68 -11.41
C GLU A 158 9.18 -7.61 -10.53
N LYS A 159 9.17 -6.72 -9.53
CA LYS A 159 10.26 -6.60 -8.56
C LYS A 159 10.29 -7.77 -7.55
N GLN A 160 9.14 -8.27 -7.14
CA GLN A 160 9.03 -9.44 -6.26
C GLN A 160 7.84 -10.34 -6.66
N PRO A 161 8.06 -11.33 -7.55
CA PRO A 161 6.98 -12.20 -8.04
C PRO A 161 6.31 -13.04 -6.96
N ASN A 162 7.01 -13.33 -5.86
CA ASN A 162 6.46 -14.13 -4.77
C ASN A 162 5.29 -13.44 -4.04
N LEU A 163 5.13 -12.11 -4.20
CA LEU A 163 3.98 -11.37 -3.68
C LEU A 163 2.63 -11.94 -4.15
N THR A 164 2.57 -12.56 -5.33
CA THR A 164 1.33 -13.14 -5.88
C THR A 164 0.89 -14.40 -5.13
N LYS A 165 1.80 -15.03 -4.37
CA LYS A 165 1.56 -16.28 -3.64
C LYS A 165 1.24 -16.05 -2.16
N ILE A 166 1.47 -14.83 -1.67
CA ILE A 166 1.22 -14.49 -0.27
C ILE A 166 -0.29 -14.38 -0.05
N LEU A 167 -0.77 -15.06 0.98
CA LEU A 167 -2.13 -14.95 1.49
C LEU A 167 -2.10 -14.16 2.81
N ASN A 168 -3.11 -13.32 3.01
CA ASN A 168 -3.31 -12.69 4.30
C ASN A 168 -3.93 -13.67 5.33
N LYS A 169 -4.13 -13.23 6.58
CA LYS A 169 -4.70 -14.08 7.65
C LYS A 169 -6.13 -14.56 7.35
N GLN A 170 -6.85 -13.85 6.48
CA GLN A 170 -8.17 -14.26 6.01
C GLN A 170 -8.09 -15.26 4.85
N GLN A 171 -6.90 -15.78 4.53
CA GLN A 171 -6.65 -16.61 3.36
C GLN A 171 -7.10 -15.90 2.08
N ARG A 172 -6.83 -14.59 1.94
CA ARG A 172 -7.14 -13.85 0.72
C ARG A 172 -5.86 -13.59 -0.04
N SER A 173 -5.86 -13.94 -1.32
CA SER A 173 -4.82 -13.53 -2.26
C SER A 173 -5.10 -12.14 -2.83
N ILE A 174 -4.11 -11.58 -3.53
CA ILE A 174 -4.25 -10.30 -4.22
C ILE A 174 -5.33 -10.32 -5.33
N LEU A 175 -5.76 -11.50 -5.81
CA LEU A 175 -6.90 -11.61 -6.73
C LEU A 175 -8.22 -11.22 -6.08
N ARG A 176 -8.46 -11.64 -4.82
CA ARG A 176 -9.69 -11.34 -4.07
C ARG A 176 -9.80 -9.84 -3.78
N ALA A 177 -8.67 -9.20 -3.51
CA ALA A 177 -8.62 -7.76 -3.26
C ALA A 177 -9.01 -6.91 -4.48
N ARG A 178 -8.96 -7.45 -5.70
CA ARG A 178 -9.06 -6.67 -6.96
C ARG A 178 -10.34 -6.92 -7.76
N THR A 179 -11.20 -7.81 -7.29
CA THR A 179 -12.47 -8.20 -7.94
C THR A 179 -13.70 -7.59 -7.28
N LEU A 180 -13.54 -6.96 -6.11
CA LEU A 180 -14.61 -6.24 -5.42
C LEU A 180 -14.92 -4.89 -6.07
N GLU A 181 -13.96 -4.30 -6.78
CA GLU A 181 -14.18 -3.10 -7.58
C GLU A 181 -14.75 -3.54 -8.94
N GLN A 182 -15.94 -3.07 -9.32
CA GLN A 182 -16.58 -3.32 -10.63
C GLN A 182 -15.85 -2.58 -11.77
N ASP A 183 -14.52 -2.66 -11.79
CA ASP A 183 -13.67 -1.88 -12.66
C ASP A 183 -13.06 -2.78 -13.76
N HIS A 184 -13.66 -2.69 -14.94
CA HIS A 184 -13.19 -3.40 -16.13
C HIS A 184 -11.74 -3.07 -16.50
N TYR A 185 -11.19 -1.94 -16.02
CA TYR A 185 -9.78 -1.58 -16.19
C TYR A 185 -8.82 -2.60 -15.56
N ARG A 186 -9.28 -3.44 -14.63
CA ARG A 186 -8.46 -4.47 -13.96
C ARG A 186 -8.28 -5.75 -14.76
N TYR A 187 -9.07 -5.99 -15.81
CA TYR A 187 -9.06 -7.28 -16.51
C TYR A 187 -7.69 -7.68 -17.08
N PRO A 188 -6.90 -6.79 -17.72
CA PRO A 188 -5.57 -7.16 -18.21
C PRO A 188 -4.64 -7.62 -17.08
N LEU A 189 -4.69 -6.95 -15.93
CA LEU A 189 -3.89 -7.33 -14.76
C LEU A 189 -4.35 -8.68 -14.20
N ILE A 190 -5.67 -8.89 -14.01
CA ILE A 190 -6.22 -10.17 -13.53
C ILE A 190 -5.80 -11.31 -14.46
N LEU A 191 -5.85 -11.10 -15.77
CA LEU A 191 -5.36 -12.04 -16.76
C LEU A 191 -3.90 -12.40 -16.56
N LYS A 192 -3.03 -11.39 -16.40
CA LYS A 192 -1.60 -11.58 -16.17
C LYS A 192 -1.37 -12.38 -14.88
N LEU A 193 -2.10 -12.07 -13.81
CA LEU A 193 -2.06 -12.81 -12.54
C LEU A 193 -2.41 -14.29 -12.72
N LEU A 194 -3.46 -14.60 -13.48
CA LEU A 194 -3.90 -15.99 -13.71
C LEU A 194 -2.98 -16.76 -14.66
N THR A 195 -2.50 -16.10 -15.73
CA THR A 195 -1.79 -16.78 -16.83
C THR A 195 -0.27 -16.77 -16.67
N GLN A 196 0.30 -15.65 -16.25
CA GLN A 196 1.76 -15.49 -16.12
C GLN A 196 2.24 -15.84 -14.71
N TYR A 197 1.44 -15.54 -13.70
CA TYR A 197 1.78 -15.79 -12.30
C TYR A 197 1.06 -17.00 -11.69
N GLU A 198 0.29 -17.72 -12.50
CA GLU A 198 -0.38 -18.99 -12.15
C GLU A 198 -1.19 -18.93 -10.85
N MET A 199 -1.81 -17.78 -10.56
CA MET A 199 -2.57 -17.61 -9.33
C MET A 199 -3.81 -18.51 -9.29
N ASP A 200 -4.04 -19.14 -8.14
CA ASP A 200 -5.18 -20.03 -7.93
C ASP A 200 -6.48 -19.24 -7.72
N TYR A 201 -7.35 -19.25 -8.74
CA TYR A 201 -8.68 -18.64 -8.68
C TYR A 201 -9.74 -19.50 -7.96
N LEU A 202 -9.38 -20.72 -7.55
CA LEU A 202 -10.21 -21.62 -6.74
C LEU A 202 -9.83 -21.57 -5.25
N GLN A 203 -8.78 -20.83 -4.89
CA GLN A 203 -8.32 -20.63 -3.51
C GLN A 203 -9.36 -19.83 -2.71
N LYS A 204 -10.12 -20.53 -1.87
CA LYS A 204 -11.16 -19.94 -1.03
C LYS A 204 -10.58 -19.23 0.19
N ASP A 205 -11.20 -18.12 0.56
CA ASP A 205 -10.92 -17.43 1.82
C ASP A 205 -11.57 -18.13 3.03
N ILE A 206 -11.34 -17.63 4.25
CA ILE A 206 -11.92 -18.21 5.47
C ILE A 206 -13.45 -18.21 5.50
N MET A 207 -14.10 -17.46 4.61
CA MET A 207 -15.56 -17.39 4.48
C MET A 207 -16.07 -18.31 3.35
N ASP A 208 -15.23 -19.20 2.83
CA ASP A 208 -15.51 -20.09 1.69
C ASP A 208 -15.73 -19.34 0.36
N ILE A 209 -15.25 -18.10 0.26
CA ILE A 209 -15.46 -17.22 -0.90
C ILE A 209 -14.27 -17.32 -1.86
N TYR A 210 -14.55 -17.53 -3.15
CA TYR A 210 -13.54 -17.53 -4.20
C TYR A 210 -13.01 -16.11 -4.51
N PRO A 211 -11.77 -15.96 -5.02
CA PRO A 211 -11.18 -14.66 -5.32
C PRO A 211 -12.00 -13.86 -6.34
N LEU A 212 -12.57 -14.52 -7.35
CA LEU A 212 -13.38 -13.87 -8.40
C LEU A 212 -14.89 -13.78 -8.06
N HIS A 213 -15.29 -14.04 -6.81
CA HIS A 213 -16.69 -13.99 -6.40
C HIS A 213 -17.16 -12.54 -6.16
N SER A 214 -18.29 -12.14 -6.74
CA SER A 214 -18.92 -10.83 -6.48
C SER A 214 -19.96 -10.94 -5.35
N GLU A 215 -19.94 -10.01 -4.40
CA GLU A 215 -20.75 -10.05 -3.16
C GLU A 215 -22.28 -9.89 -3.39
N ASN A 216 -22.72 -9.71 -4.64
CA ASN A 216 -24.11 -9.45 -5.00
C ASN A 216 -24.93 -10.71 -5.38
N ASN A 217 -24.64 -11.89 -4.82
CA ASN A 217 -25.47 -13.10 -5.00
C ASN A 217 -25.78 -13.42 -6.47
N ILE A 218 -24.78 -13.43 -7.35
CA ILE A 218 -24.96 -14.05 -8.65
C ILE A 218 -24.43 -15.49 -8.55
N PRO A 219 -25.28 -16.51 -8.76
CA PRO A 219 -24.86 -17.91 -8.75
C PRO A 219 -23.75 -18.13 -9.78
N GLN A 220 -23.09 -19.29 -9.73
CA GLN A 220 -21.97 -19.81 -10.55
C GLN A 220 -22.00 -19.56 -12.09
N TYR A 221 -23.01 -18.87 -12.62
CA TYR A 221 -23.17 -18.38 -13.98
C TYR A 221 -22.73 -16.92 -14.21
N ALA A 222 -22.27 -16.20 -13.18
CA ALA A 222 -22.01 -14.76 -13.15
C ALA A 222 -20.75 -14.22 -13.81
N PHE A 223 -19.89 -15.06 -14.38
CA PHE A 223 -18.84 -14.53 -15.22
C PHE A 223 -19.53 -13.83 -16.40
N ASN A 224 -19.29 -12.53 -16.57
CA ASN A 224 -19.68 -11.87 -17.82
C ASN A 224 -19.07 -12.70 -18.99
N PRO A 225 -19.66 -12.67 -20.20
CA PRO A 225 -19.18 -13.49 -21.31
C PRO A 225 -17.66 -13.42 -21.51
N GLU A 226 -17.06 -12.27 -21.23
CA GLU A 226 -15.61 -12.04 -21.26
C GLU A 226 -14.88 -12.85 -20.18
N THR A 227 -15.29 -12.82 -18.91
CA THR A 227 -14.64 -13.58 -17.82
C THR A 227 -14.82 -15.09 -18.00
N LYS A 228 -15.95 -15.51 -18.59
CA LYS A 228 -16.21 -16.91 -18.96
C LYS A 228 -15.31 -17.32 -20.12
N THR A 229 -15.15 -16.45 -21.12
CA THR A 229 -14.22 -16.63 -22.22
C THR A 229 -12.77 -16.65 -21.73
N LEU A 230 -12.43 -15.83 -20.73
CA LEU A 230 -11.12 -15.74 -20.12
C LEU A 230 -10.78 -17.01 -19.33
N LEU A 231 -11.69 -17.51 -18.50
CA LEU A 231 -11.52 -18.79 -17.82
C LEU A 231 -11.45 -19.94 -18.83
N ASN A 232 -12.26 -19.93 -19.88
CA ASN A 232 -12.17 -20.91 -20.97
C ASN A 232 -10.83 -20.82 -21.73
N LEU A 233 -10.26 -19.63 -21.94
CA LEU A 233 -8.96 -19.42 -22.59
C LEU A 233 -7.80 -19.89 -21.70
N VAL A 234 -7.87 -19.63 -20.39
CA VAL A 234 -6.89 -20.13 -19.41
C VAL A 234 -6.96 -21.66 -19.37
N GLN A 235 -8.17 -22.24 -19.32
CA GLN A 235 -8.37 -23.68 -19.30
C GLN A 235 -7.88 -24.34 -20.60
N THR A 236 -8.23 -23.80 -21.78
CA THR A 236 -7.80 -24.37 -23.07
C THR A 236 -6.29 -24.27 -23.32
N ARG A 237 -5.58 -23.27 -22.78
CA ARG A 237 -4.11 -23.22 -22.83
C ARG A 237 -3.45 -24.31 -21.99
N ASN A 238 -4.01 -24.67 -20.83
CA ASN A 238 -3.48 -25.76 -20.00
C ASN A 238 -3.72 -27.15 -20.62
N TYR A 239 -4.71 -27.30 -21.52
CA TYR A 239 -4.94 -28.53 -22.29
C TYR A 239 -4.07 -28.66 -23.55
N ALA A 240 -3.34 -27.61 -23.96
CA ALA A 240 -2.48 -27.66 -25.15
C ALA A 240 -1.06 -28.18 -24.86
N PHE A 241 -0.74 -28.49 -23.60
CA PHE A 241 0.56 -28.98 -23.13
C PHE A 241 0.52 -30.41 -22.54
N PHE A 242 -0.57 -31.16 -22.75
CA PHE A 242 -0.66 -32.60 -22.46
C PHE A 242 -0.75 -33.42 -23.74
#